data_AF-A0A9D9IPF5-F1
#
_entry.id   AF-A0A9D9IPF5-F1
#
_cell.length_a   1.000
_cell.length_b   1.000
_cell.length_c   1.000
_cell.angle_alpha   90.00
_cell.angle_beta   90.00
_cell.angle_gamma   90.00
#
_symmetry.space_group_name_H-M   'P 1'
#
loop_
_entity.id
_entity.type
_entity.pdbx_description
1 polymer ?
#
loop_
_entity_poly.entity_id
_entity_poly.type
_entity_poly.pdbx_seq_one_letter_code
_entity_poly.pdbx_strand_id
1 'polypeptide(L)'
;MTKKINTTGIITLLIAIAYIIIPYDMDRIGWYGYIDDFFVFMAGYLLFFGSRGIHPRLKRLLYLIVGCSFIIAMLSLIAMIILS
;
A
#
# COMPACT_ATOMS: atom_id res chain seq x y z
N MET A 1 -20.80 -1.75 23.05
CA MET A 1 -19.55 -1.02 22.69
C MET A 1 -19.50 -0.83 21.18
N THR A 2 -19.82 0.36 20.69
CA THR A 2 -19.61 0.71 19.27
C THR A 2 -18.11 0.79 19.03
N LYS A 3 -17.53 -0.21 18.36
CA LYS A 3 -16.14 -0.14 17.87
C LYS A 3 -16.06 1.10 16.98
N LYS A 4 -15.37 2.16 17.44
CA LYS A 4 -15.08 3.33 16.60
C LYS A 4 -14.43 2.80 15.31
N ILE A 5 -15.08 3.04 14.19
CA ILE A 5 -14.53 2.70 12.88
C ILE A 5 -13.23 3.49 12.75
N ASN A 6 -12.12 2.79 12.56
CA ASN A 6 -10.83 3.46 12.38
C ASN A 6 -10.77 3.98 10.95
N THR A 7 -11.20 5.23 10.77
CA THR A 7 -11.28 5.92 9.48
C THR A 7 -9.92 6.03 8.79
N THR A 8 -8.82 6.07 9.53
CA THR A 8 -7.47 6.14 8.96
C THR A 8 -7.18 4.99 8.00
N GLY A 9 -7.44 3.75 8.40
CA GLY A 9 -7.22 2.58 7.55
C GLY A 9 -8.10 2.57 6.30
N ILE A 10 -9.34 3.06 6.41
CA ILE A 10 -10.26 3.20 5.26
C ILE A 10 -9.72 4.23 4.28
N ILE A 11 -9.32 5.40 4.77
CA ILE A 11 -8.77 6.48 3.94
C ILE A 11 -7.50 5.99 3.23
N THR A 12 -6.59 5.31 3.94
CA THR A 12 -5.38 4.76 3.31
C THR A 12 -5.70 3.74 2.22
N LEU A 13 -6.67 2.86 2.44
CA LEU A 13 -7.08 1.89 1.43
C LEU A 13 -7.70 2.59 0.20
N LEU A 14 -8.53 3.61 0.41
CA LEU A 14 -9.10 4.40 -0.69
C LEU A 14 -8.02 5.13 -1.49
N ILE A 15 -7.00 5.69 -0.83
CA ILE A 15 -5.84 6.32 -1.50
C ILE A 15 -5.06 5.29 -2.32
N ALA A 16 -4.82 4.10 -1.76
CA ALA A 16 -4.09 3.05 -2.47
C ALA A 16 -4.85 2.52 -3.69
N ILE A 17 -6.18 2.41 -3.61
CA ILE A 17 -7.03 2.09 -4.77
C ILE A 17 -7.00 3.22 -5.80
N ALA A 18 -7.09 4.48 -5.36
CA ALA A 18 -7.02 5.63 -6.25
C ALA A 18 -5.69 5.70 -7.00
N TYR A 19 -4.57 5.34 -6.35
CA TYR A 19 -3.25 5.26 -6.97
C TYR A 19 -3.26 4.34 -8.20
N ILE A 20 -3.78 3.11 -8.06
CA ILE A 20 -3.86 2.12 -9.16
C ILE A 20 -4.79 2.57 -10.30
N ILE A 21 -5.89 3.25 -9.97
CA ILE A 21 -6.90 3.63 -10.97
C ILE A 21 -6.44 4.83 -11.82
N ILE A 22 -5.59 5.70 -11.26
CA ILE A 22 -5.10 6.85 -12.00
C ILE A 22 -4.09 6.34 -13.04
N PRO A 23 -4.36 6.48 -14.35
CA PRO A 23 -3.49 6.01 -15.41
C PRO A 23 -2.38 7.04 -15.62
N TYR A 24 -1.65 7.37 -14.55
CA TYR A 24 -0.43 8.16 -14.64
C TYR A 24 0.77 7.28 -15.03
N ASP A 25 0.53 5.98 -15.17
CA ASP A 25 1.58 5.00 -15.13
C ASP A 25 2.38 4.98 -16.42
N MET A 26 3.70 4.93 -16.24
CA MET A 26 4.67 4.70 -17.30
C MET A 26 4.67 3.21 -17.69
N ASP A 27 3.48 2.65 -17.91
CA ASP A 27 3.16 1.27 -18.28
C ASP A 27 3.75 0.83 -19.63
N ARG A 28 4.59 1.65 -20.25
CA ARG A 28 5.29 1.34 -21.50
C ARG A 28 6.28 0.17 -21.33
N ILE A 29 6.66 -0.18 -20.10
CA ILE A 29 7.65 -1.22 -19.78
C ILE A 29 6.99 -2.59 -19.47
N GLY A 30 5.67 -2.71 -19.63
CA GLY A 30 4.95 -3.98 -19.46
C GLY A 30 4.76 -4.36 -17.99
N TRP A 31 4.81 -5.66 -17.66
CA TRP A 31 4.42 -6.20 -16.34
C TRP A 31 5.19 -5.63 -15.14
N TYR A 32 6.35 -5.01 -15.37
CA TYR A 32 7.17 -4.39 -14.33
C TYR A 32 6.61 -3.06 -13.81
N GLY A 33 5.76 -2.37 -14.58
CA GLY A 33 5.07 -1.15 -14.13
C GLY A 33 4.14 -1.42 -12.95
N TYR A 34 3.51 -2.60 -12.90
CA TYR A 34 2.55 -2.93 -11.83
C TYR A 34 3.17 -3.26 -10.47
N ILE A 35 4.50 -3.26 -10.34
CA ILE A 35 5.16 -3.67 -9.10
C ILE A 35 4.91 -2.64 -7.99
N ASP A 36 5.06 -1.34 -8.25
CA ASP A 36 4.80 -0.34 -7.22
C ASP A 36 3.32 -0.29 -6.85
N ASP A 37 2.41 -0.33 -7.83
CA ASP A 37 0.96 -0.46 -7.64
C ASP A 37 0.58 -1.59 -6.68
N PHE A 38 1.10 -2.80 -6.92
CA PHE A 38 0.85 -3.96 -6.08
C PHE A 38 1.29 -3.72 -4.64
N PHE A 39 2.49 -3.18 -4.44
CA PHE A 39 3.05 -2.97 -3.12
C PHE A 39 2.42 -1.77 -2.38
N VAL A 40 2.00 -0.72 -3.07
CA VAL A 40 1.19 0.39 -2.52
C VAL A 40 -0.15 -0.15 -2.04
N PHE A 41 -0.83 -0.95 -2.86
CA PHE A 41 -2.09 -1.58 -2.48
C PHE A 41 -1.94 -2.50 -1.28
N MET A 42 -0.91 -3.36 -1.28
CA MET A 42 -0.62 -4.26 -0.17
C MET A 42 -0.36 -3.50 1.13
N ALA A 43 0.40 -2.39 1.08
CA ALA A 43 0.64 -1.53 2.23
C ALA A 43 -0.67 -0.91 2.76
N GLY A 44 -1.52 -0.38 1.88
CA GLY A 44 -2.82 0.19 2.25
C GLY A 44 -3.78 -0.85 2.85
N TYR A 45 -3.85 -2.04 2.25
CA TYR A 45 -4.68 -3.15 2.73
C TYR A 45 -4.22 -3.67 4.09
N LEU A 46 -2.91 -3.86 4.30
CA LEU A 46 -2.38 -4.34 5.58
C LEU A 46 -2.54 -3.30 6.69
N LEU A 47 -2.43 -2.00 6.38
CA LEU A 47 -2.70 -0.93 7.33
C LEU A 47 -4.19 -0.91 7.73
N PHE A 48 -5.08 -1.05 6.74
CA PHE A 48 -6.51 -1.19 6.96
C PHE A 48 -6.84 -2.41 7.84
N PHE A 49 -6.23 -3.55 7.56
CA PHE A 49 -6.40 -4.77 8.37
C PHE A 49 -5.90 -4.54 9.81
N GLY A 50 -4.69 -4.03 9.98
CA GLY A 50 -4.07 -3.68 11.26
C GLY A 50 -4.89 -2.70 12.12
N SER A 51 -5.77 -1.92 11.49
CA SER A 51 -6.64 -0.95 12.16
C SER A 51 -7.84 -1.57 12.91
N ARG A 52 -8.19 -2.85 12.65
CA ARG A 52 -9.45 -3.49 13.10
C ARG A 52 -9.48 -4.10 14.52
N GLY A 53 -8.56 -3.67 15.38
CA GLY A 53 -8.50 -4.13 16.78
C GLY A 53 -7.90 -5.53 16.90
N ILE A 54 -6.75 -5.72 16.25
CA ILE A 54 -5.94 -6.94 16.27
C ILE A 54 -5.02 -6.93 17.50
N HIS A 55 -4.62 -8.12 17.96
CA HIS A 55 -3.64 -8.28 19.04
C HIS A 55 -2.37 -7.42 18.81
N PRO A 56 -1.86 -6.70 19.83
CA PRO A 56 -0.80 -5.70 19.67
C PRO A 56 0.52 -6.22 19.08
N ARG A 57 0.90 -7.48 19.37
CA ARG A 57 2.08 -8.11 18.75
C ARG A 57 1.91 -8.29 17.23
N LEU A 58 0.74 -8.75 16.80
CA LEU A 58 0.44 -8.93 15.39
C LEU A 58 0.30 -7.58 14.68
N LYS A 59 -0.26 -6.58 15.37
CA LYS A 59 -0.32 -5.19 14.88
C LYS A 59 1.08 -4.62 14.59
N ARG A 60 2.05 -4.86 15.47
CA ARG A 60 3.44 -4.42 15.28
C ARG A 60 4.09 -5.11 14.07
N LEU A 61 3.87 -6.41 13.92
CA LEU A 61 4.38 -7.16 12.75
C LEU A 61 3.74 -6.65 11.45
N LEU A 62 2.42 -6.42 11.45
CA LEU A 62 1.71 -5.87 10.30
C LEU A 62 2.25 -4.49 9.91
N TYR A 63 2.49 -3.60 10.87
CA TYR A 63 3.07 -2.29 10.55
C TYR A 63 4.50 -2.36 10.01
N LEU A 64 5.28 -3.35 10.43
CA LEU A 64 6.60 -3.59 9.85
C LEU A 64 6.47 -4.05 8.40
N ILE A 65 5.56 -4.99 8.11
CA ILE A 65 5.29 -5.46 6.75
C ILE A 65 4.77 -4.31 5.88
N VAL A 66 3.85 -3.47 6.38
CA VAL A 66 3.37 -2.26 5.69
C VAL A 66 4.53 -1.36 5.30
N GLY A 67 5.45 -1.09 6.24
CA GLY A 67 6.64 -0.27 5.97
C GLY A 67 7.53 -0.88 4.89
N CYS A 68 7.82 -2.18 4.97
CA CYS A 68 8.60 -2.89 3.96
C CYS A 68 7.92 -2.85 2.58
N SER A 69 6.62 -3.11 2.51
CA SER A 69 5.85 -3.03 1.27
C SER A 69 5.92 -1.63 0.66
N PHE A 70 5.73 -0.58 1.47
CA PHE A 70 5.82 0.80 0.98
C PHE A 70 7.22 1.15 0.46
N ILE A 71 8.28 0.70 1.14
CA ILE A 71 9.66 0.90 0.66
C ILE A 71 9.88 0.22 -0.69
N ILE A 72 9.42 -1.03 -0.86
CA ILE A 72 9.55 -1.76 -2.13
C ILE A 72 8.80 -1.01 -3.24
N ALA A 73 7.59 -0.51 -2.97
CA ALA A 73 6.84 0.29 -3.92
C ALA A 73 7.63 1.52 -4.38
N MET A 74 8.18 2.30 -3.44
CA MET A 74 8.95 3.50 -3.79
C MET A 74 10.22 3.16 -4.56
N LEU A 75 10.93 2.09 -4.19
CA LEU A 75 12.12 1.65 -4.94
C LEU A 75 11.77 1.20 -6.36
N SER A 76 10.64 0.52 -6.54
CA SER A 76 10.15 0.12 -7.86
C SER A 76 9.79 1.32 -8.72
N LEU A 77 9.05 2.28 -8.16
CA LEU A 77 8.70 3.53 -8.84
C LEU A 77 9.95 4.32 -9.26
N ILE A 78 10.93 4.46 -8.36
CA ILE A 78 12.20 5.12 -8.67
C ILE A 78 12.96 4.38 -9.79
N ALA A 79 13.02 3.04 -9.70
CA ALA A 79 13.67 2.23 -10.73
C ALA A 79 12.99 2.40 -12.08
N MET A 80 11.65 2.44 -12.12
CA MET A 80 10.88 2.68 -13.33
C MET A 80 11.20 4.05 -13.93
N ILE A 81 11.21 5.12 -13.12
CA ILE A 81 11.54 6.48 -13.58
C ILE A 81 12.96 6.58 -14.14
N ILE A 82 13.92 5.84 -13.58
CA ILE A 82 15.33 5.85 -14.05
C ILE A 82 15.49 5.06 -15.35
N LEU A 83 14.71 3.99 -15.53
CA LEU A 83 14.83 3.05 -16.66
C LEU A 83 13.88 3.36 -17.83
N SER A 84 12.93 4.28 -17.65
CA SER A 84 12.01 4.81 -18.67
C SER A 84 12.64 5.89 -19.55
#